data_AF-A0A8S3IKS4-F1
#
_entry.id   AF-A0A8S3IKS4-F1
#
_cell.length_a   1.000
_cell.length_b   1.000
_cell.length_c   1.000
_cell.angle_alpha   90.00
_cell.angle_beta   90.00
_cell.angle_gamma   90.00
#
_symmetry.space_group_name_H-M   'P 1'
#
loop_
_entity.id
_entity.type
_entity.pdbx_description
1 polymer ?
#
loop_
_entity_poly.entity_id
_entity_poly.type
_entity_poly.pdbx_seq_one_letter_code
_entity_poly.pdbx_strand_id
1 'polypeptide(L)'
;MYFDEFSVKENLSLSPLLEVLADVLHRYSKHDPSLEQPLRSILSINNQQNALLNLPCIDTQRGYMCVKTITSFPEILPAIDGVVSLFNSNNGRLLLIADAKEITARRTATVSFLATKLLALNKLKNENAVLTIIGCGVQGRAHLDVFTELFKWNKIYLWSRNMTHAIDLQSVYSSKLNNIELLENLNDNRI
;
A
#
# COMPACT_ATOMS: atom_id res chain seq x y z
N MET A 1 -11.70 4.91 -19.86
CA MET A 1 -12.41 5.32 -18.63
C MET A 1 -11.41 5.95 -17.66
N TYR A 2 -11.78 6.97 -16.89
CA TYR A 2 -10.89 7.56 -15.87
C TYR A 2 -11.49 7.35 -14.48
N PHE A 3 -10.68 6.89 -13.54
CA PHE A 3 -11.02 6.75 -12.12
C PHE A 3 -10.19 7.75 -11.31
N ASP A 4 -10.84 8.73 -10.70
CA ASP A 4 -10.18 9.59 -9.72
C ASP A 4 -9.91 8.83 -8.40
N GLU A 5 -9.21 9.48 -7.47
CA GLU A 5 -8.83 8.90 -6.18
C GLU A 5 -10.05 8.35 -5.41
N PHE A 6 -11.16 9.09 -5.41
CA PHE A 6 -12.40 8.67 -4.76
C PHE A 6 -12.99 7.42 -5.42
N SER A 7 -13.10 7.42 -6.75
CA SER A 7 -13.60 6.29 -7.52
C SER A 7 -12.74 5.04 -7.34
N VAL A 8 -11.42 5.20 -7.27
CA VAL A 8 -10.51 4.08 -6.94
C VAL A 8 -10.82 3.53 -5.56
N LYS A 9 -10.94 4.40 -4.55
CA LYS A 9 -11.19 3.98 -3.16
C LYS A 9 -12.48 3.18 -3.02
N GLU A 10 -13.56 3.65 -3.64
CA GLU A 10 -14.87 2.99 -3.59
C GLU A 10 -14.89 1.64 -4.33
N ASN A 11 -14.08 1.48 -5.38
CA ASN A 11 -14.12 0.29 -6.24
C ASN A 11 -13.00 -0.72 -5.96
N LEU A 12 -11.98 -0.36 -5.19
CA LEU A 12 -10.89 -1.27 -4.84
C LEU A 12 -11.27 -2.04 -3.57
N SER A 13 -11.91 -3.20 -3.64
CA SER A 13 -12.23 -3.96 -2.41
C SER A 13 -11.00 -4.70 -1.85
N LEU A 14 -10.85 -4.78 -0.52
CA LEU A 14 -9.63 -5.36 0.09
C LEU A 14 -9.54 -6.87 -0.11
N SER A 15 -10.65 -7.60 0.01
CA SER A 15 -10.65 -9.06 -0.12
C SER A 15 -10.15 -9.52 -1.52
N PRO A 16 -10.72 -9.02 -2.65
CA PRO A 16 -10.17 -9.32 -3.98
C PRO A 16 -8.72 -8.86 -4.16
N LEU A 17 -8.36 -7.70 -3.59
CA LEU A 17 -6.98 -7.19 -3.66
C LEU A 17 -5.99 -8.15 -2.97
N LEU A 18 -6.35 -8.66 -1.80
CA LEU A 18 -5.53 -9.60 -1.04
C LEU A 18 -5.29 -10.90 -1.83
N GLU A 19 -6.34 -11.46 -2.43
CA GLU A 19 -6.27 -12.68 -3.24
C GLU A 19 -5.40 -12.49 -4.48
N VAL A 20 -5.62 -11.41 -5.23
CA VAL A 20 -4.85 -11.10 -6.44
C VAL A 20 -3.38 -10.85 -6.10
N LEU A 21 -3.09 -10.11 -5.02
CA LEU A 21 -1.70 -9.86 -4.62
C LEU A 21 -1.00 -11.14 -4.15
N ALA A 22 -1.67 -12.00 -3.40
CA ALA A 22 -1.09 -13.27 -2.99
C ALA A 22 -0.75 -14.17 -4.20
N ASP A 23 -1.65 -14.27 -5.16
CA ASP A 23 -1.45 -15.01 -6.42
C ASP A 23 -0.29 -14.44 -7.24
N VAL A 24 -0.30 -13.13 -7.52
CA VAL A 24 0.72 -12.50 -8.37
C VAL A 24 2.10 -12.56 -7.71
N LEU A 25 2.20 -12.33 -6.39
CA LEU A 25 3.47 -12.50 -5.67
C LEU A 25 4.00 -13.94 -5.76
N HIS A 26 3.12 -14.94 -5.63
CA HIS A 26 3.49 -16.34 -5.74
C HIS A 26 3.97 -16.69 -7.15
N ARG A 27 3.17 -16.37 -8.18
CA ARG A 27 3.50 -16.62 -9.60
C ARG A 27 4.77 -15.90 -10.03
N TYR A 28 4.94 -14.64 -9.63
CA TYR A 28 6.16 -13.87 -9.91
C TYR A 28 7.40 -14.54 -9.28
N SER A 29 7.30 -14.97 -8.02
CA SER A 29 8.40 -15.68 -7.33
C SER A 29 8.72 -17.05 -7.94
N LYS A 30 7.80 -17.62 -8.72
CA LYS A 30 7.98 -18.88 -9.44
C LYS A 30 8.44 -18.70 -10.88
N HIS A 31 8.74 -17.46 -11.29
CA HIS A 31 9.14 -17.13 -12.66
C HIS A 31 8.09 -17.60 -13.69
N ASP A 32 6.82 -17.40 -13.37
CA ASP A 32 5.72 -17.66 -14.30
C ASP A 32 5.96 -16.87 -15.62
N PRO A 33 6.05 -17.54 -16.78
CA PRO A 33 6.36 -16.89 -18.05
C PRO A 33 5.25 -15.96 -18.56
N SER A 34 4.04 -16.05 -17.99
CA SER A 34 2.94 -15.13 -18.31
C SER A 34 3.09 -13.77 -17.61
N LEU A 35 3.99 -13.66 -16.64
CA LEU A 35 4.28 -12.43 -15.89
C LEU A 35 5.62 -11.83 -16.35
N GLU A 36 5.57 -10.58 -16.77
CA GLU A 36 6.76 -9.78 -17.03
C GLU A 36 6.71 -8.49 -16.21
N GLN A 37 7.74 -8.25 -15.40
CA GLN A 37 7.87 -7.03 -14.62
C GLN A 37 9.35 -6.61 -14.62
N PRO A 38 9.77 -5.74 -15.55
CA PRO A 38 11.13 -5.22 -15.54
C PRO A 38 11.35 -4.32 -14.31
N LEU A 39 12.63 -3.99 -14.08
CA LEU A 39 12.96 -2.98 -13.09
C LEU A 39 12.30 -1.64 -13.48
N ARG A 40 11.76 -0.93 -12.49
CA ARG A 40 11.22 0.41 -12.69
C ARG A 40 12.26 1.35 -13.28
N SER A 41 11.84 2.18 -14.22
CA SER A 41 12.66 3.26 -14.75
C SER A 41 12.50 4.49 -13.87
N ILE A 42 13.61 5.17 -13.55
CA ILE A 42 13.63 6.40 -12.74
C ILE A 42 14.33 7.46 -13.56
N LEU A 43 13.65 8.59 -13.79
CA LEU A 43 14.21 9.77 -14.43
C LEU A 43 14.24 10.90 -13.40
N SER A 44 15.43 11.21 -12.90
CA SER A 44 15.64 12.30 -11.96
C SER A 44 15.53 13.65 -12.65
N ILE A 45 14.88 14.60 -12.00
CA ILE A 45 14.80 15.98 -12.44
C ILE A 45 16.00 16.73 -11.85
N ASN A 46 16.83 17.33 -12.71
CA ASN A 46 17.95 18.21 -12.33
C ASN A 46 18.96 17.61 -11.32
N ASN A 47 19.24 16.29 -11.36
CA ASN A 47 20.09 15.59 -10.38
C ASN A 47 19.67 15.75 -8.91
N GLN A 48 18.39 16.06 -8.65
CA GLN A 48 17.82 16.21 -7.31
C GLN A 48 17.04 14.94 -6.88
N GLN A 49 16.42 15.00 -5.70
CA GLN A 49 15.55 13.94 -5.16
C GLN A 49 14.20 13.82 -5.88
N ASN A 50 13.88 14.75 -6.78
CA ASN A 50 12.63 14.74 -7.53
C ASN A 50 12.75 13.83 -8.75
N ALA A 51 11.75 12.99 -9.00
CA ALA A 51 11.82 12.02 -10.08
C ALA A 51 10.47 11.68 -10.72
N LEU A 52 10.51 11.29 -11.99
CA LEU A 52 9.46 10.54 -12.67
C LEU A 52 9.82 9.05 -12.60
N LEU A 53 8.88 8.21 -12.20
CA LEU A 53 9.04 6.76 -12.12
C LEU A 53 8.01 6.08 -13.01
N ASN A 54 8.48 5.16 -13.84
CA ASN A 54 7.65 4.28 -14.65
C ASN A 54 7.81 2.84 -14.17
N LEU A 55 6.70 2.19 -13.86
CA LEU A 55 6.64 0.82 -13.35
C LEU A 55 5.73 -0.01 -14.26
N PRO A 56 6.22 -0.48 -15.42
CA PRO A 56 5.45 -1.33 -16.32
C PRO A 56 5.42 -2.79 -15.82
N CYS A 57 4.33 -3.48 -16.12
CA CYS A 57 4.20 -4.94 -15.98
C CYS A 57 3.17 -5.51 -16.96
N ILE A 58 3.26 -6.82 -17.20
CA ILE A 58 2.35 -7.60 -18.02
C ILE A 58 1.94 -8.85 -17.25
N ASP A 59 0.65 -9.20 -17.30
CA ASP A 59 0.10 -10.50 -16.91
C ASP A 59 -0.79 -11.02 -18.04
N THR A 60 -0.21 -11.82 -18.93
CA THR A 60 -0.93 -12.37 -20.09
C THR A 60 -1.96 -13.43 -19.71
N GLN A 61 -1.79 -14.11 -18.57
CA GLN A 61 -2.79 -15.06 -18.06
C GLN A 61 -4.05 -14.33 -17.60
N ARG A 62 -3.91 -13.15 -16.96
CA ARG A 62 -5.05 -12.29 -16.59
C ARG A 62 -5.52 -11.39 -17.74
N GLY A 63 -4.78 -11.30 -18.83
CA GLY A 63 -5.16 -10.55 -20.03
C GLY A 63 -4.85 -9.04 -19.96
N TYR A 64 -3.91 -8.62 -19.12
CA TYR A 64 -3.65 -7.21 -18.83
C TYR A 64 -2.17 -6.81 -19.01
N MET A 65 -1.97 -5.60 -19.50
CA MET A 65 -0.70 -4.87 -19.40
C MET A 65 -0.95 -3.59 -18.63
N CYS A 66 0.01 -3.17 -17.81
CA CYS A 66 -0.16 -2.02 -16.95
C CYS A 66 1.13 -1.20 -16.90
N VAL A 67 0.99 0.12 -16.82
CA VAL A 67 2.09 0.99 -16.41
C VAL A 67 1.60 1.93 -15.32
N LYS A 68 2.32 1.95 -14.20
CA LYS A 68 2.16 2.99 -13.20
C LYS A 68 3.20 4.07 -13.46
N THR A 69 2.74 5.28 -13.72
CA THR A 69 3.58 6.46 -13.92
C THR A 69 3.32 7.42 -12.77
N ILE A 70 4.34 7.64 -11.95
CA ILE A 70 4.24 8.51 -10.77
C ILE A 70 5.39 9.50 -10.72
N THR A 71 5.15 10.63 -10.10
CA THR A 71 6.18 11.56 -9.66
C THR A 71 6.48 11.35 -8.18
N SER A 72 7.72 11.65 -7.79
CA SER A 72 8.16 11.69 -6.40
C SER A 72 8.82 13.03 -6.13
N PHE A 73 8.22 13.83 -5.23
CA PHE A 73 8.68 15.16 -4.81
C PHE A 73 8.66 15.22 -3.28
N PRO A 74 9.72 14.80 -2.57
CA PRO A 74 9.72 14.67 -1.11
C PRO A 74 9.36 15.95 -0.33
N GLU A 75 9.67 17.11 -0.91
CA GLU A 75 9.45 18.43 -0.30
C GLU A 75 8.05 19.04 -0.63
N ILE A 76 7.26 18.37 -1.47
CA ILE A 76 5.91 18.83 -1.87
C ILE A 76 4.90 17.81 -1.34
N LEU A 77 3.74 18.28 -0.85
CA LEU A 77 2.66 17.41 -0.41
C LEU A 77 1.49 17.46 -1.42
N PRO A 78 0.95 16.31 -1.89
CA PRO A 78 1.44 14.95 -1.61
C PRO A 78 2.77 14.66 -2.34
N ALA A 79 3.68 13.94 -1.67
CA ALA A 79 5.01 13.67 -2.21
C ALA A 79 5.01 12.67 -3.37
N ILE A 80 3.94 11.90 -3.53
CA ILE A 80 3.74 10.98 -4.64
C ILE A 80 2.44 11.35 -5.34
N ASP A 81 2.49 11.50 -6.66
CA ASP A 81 1.31 11.72 -7.50
C ASP A 81 1.44 10.96 -8.82
N GLY A 82 0.34 10.74 -9.52
CA GLY A 82 0.34 10.12 -10.84
C GLY A 82 -0.77 9.10 -11.05
N VAL A 83 -0.60 8.25 -12.06
CA VAL A 83 -1.68 7.38 -12.56
C VAL A 83 -1.22 5.95 -12.86
N VAL A 84 -2.19 5.05 -12.93
CA VAL A 84 -2.07 3.70 -13.43
C VAL A 84 -2.85 3.60 -14.74
N SER A 85 -2.19 3.25 -15.83
CA SER A 85 -2.80 2.99 -17.13
C SER A 85 -2.88 1.49 -17.38
N LEU A 86 -4.09 0.97 -17.62
CA LEU A 86 -4.36 -0.44 -17.84
C LEU A 86 -4.77 -0.68 -19.30
N PHE A 87 -4.17 -1.68 -19.92
CA PHE A 87 -4.38 -2.07 -21.31
C PHE A 87 -4.77 -3.55 -21.38
N ASN A 88 -5.54 -3.91 -22.41
CA ASN A 88 -5.81 -5.30 -22.74
C ASN A 88 -4.58 -5.92 -23.43
N SER A 89 -4.06 -7.04 -22.93
CA SER A 89 -2.85 -7.66 -23.49
C SER A 89 -3.06 -8.31 -24.87
N ASN A 90 -4.31 -8.63 -25.24
CA ASN A 90 -4.61 -9.32 -26.50
C ASN A 90 -4.74 -8.36 -27.68
N ASN A 91 -5.14 -7.10 -27.45
CA ASN A 91 -5.39 -6.13 -28.52
C ASN A 91 -4.77 -4.75 -28.29
N GLY A 92 -4.07 -4.53 -27.17
CA GLY A 92 -3.38 -3.28 -26.86
C GLY A 92 -4.29 -2.10 -26.51
N ARG A 93 -5.61 -2.28 -26.44
CA ARG A 93 -6.54 -1.17 -26.17
C ARG A 93 -6.39 -0.70 -24.73
N LEU A 94 -6.29 0.61 -24.55
CA LEU A 94 -6.40 1.25 -23.24
C LEU A 94 -7.80 1.00 -22.68
N LEU A 95 -7.87 0.43 -21.48
CA LEU A 95 -9.12 0.11 -20.79
C LEU A 95 -9.48 1.23 -19.81
N LEU A 96 -8.54 1.59 -18.93
CA LEU A 96 -8.73 2.64 -17.94
C LEU A 96 -7.43 3.36 -17.59
N ILE A 97 -7.60 4.56 -17.06
CA ILE A 97 -6.58 5.31 -16.33
C ILE A 97 -7.15 5.54 -14.93
N ALA A 98 -6.36 5.30 -13.88
CA ALA A 98 -6.78 5.47 -12.49
C ALA A 98 -5.75 6.30 -11.71
N ASP A 99 -6.20 7.09 -10.74
CA ASP A 99 -5.32 7.72 -9.76
C ASP A 99 -4.48 6.66 -9.04
N ALA A 100 -3.17 6.91 -8.92
CA ALA A 100 -2.24 5.92 -8.39
C ALA A 100 -2.10 5.95 -6.86
N LYS A 101 -2.57 6.99 -6.16
CA LYS A 101 -2.32 7.20 -4.72
C LYS A 101 -2.96 6.10 -3.91
N GLU A 102 -4.27 5.90 -4.08
CA GLU A 102 -5.04 4.92 -3.33
C GLU A 102 -4.62 3.48 -3.68
N ILE A 103 -4.43 3.18 -4.98
CA ILE A 103 -3.88 1.89 -5.44
C ILE A 103 -2.52 1.63 -4.78
N THR A 104 -1.64 2.63 -4.74
CA THR A 104 -0.30 2.51 -4.17
C THR A 104 -0.37 2.31 -2.65
N ALA A 105 -1.19 3.06 -1.94
CA ALA A 105 -1.33 2.95 -0.49
C ALA A 105 -1.83 1.56 -0.09
N ARG A 106 -2.96 1.12 -0.67
CA ARG A 106 -3.60 -0.13 -0.26
C ARG A 106 -2.87 -1.37 -0.72
N ARG A 107 -2.33 -1.40 -1.95
CA ARG A 107 -1.53 -2.57 -2.37
C ARG A 107 -0.28 -2.72 -1.50
N THR A 108 0.35 -1.61 -1.11
CA THR A 108 1.59 -1.65 -0.30
C THR A 108 1.28 -2.19 1.09
N ALA A 109 0.26 -1.64 1.75
CA ALA A 109 -0.22 -2.15 3.03
C ALA A 109 -0.65 -3.62 2.98
N THR A 110 -1.32 -4.05 1.90
CA THR A 110 -1.76 -5.43 1.71
C THR A 110 -0.60 -6.41 1.52
N VAL A 111 0.41 -6.02 0.73
CA VAL A 111 1.64 -6.82 0.60
C VAL A 111 2.37 -6.92 1.96
N SER A 112 2.46 -5.83 2.72
CA SER A 112 3.03 -5.85 4.07
C SER A 112 2.26 -6.77 5.02
N PHE A 113 0.92 -6.80 4.91
CA PHE A 113 0.10 -7.73 5.69
C PHE A 113 0.35 -9.19 5.27
N LEU A 114 0.41 -9.50 3.97
CA LEU A 114 0.75 -10.84 3.48
C LEU A 114 2.11 -11.31 3.98
N ALA A 115 3.12 -10.43 3.97
CA ALA A 115 4.44 -10.72 4.51
C ALA A 115 4.37 -10.97 6.03
N THR A 116 3.68 -10.11 6.79
CA THR A 116 3.45 -10.30 8.23
C THR A 116 2.75 -11.63 8.51
N LYS A 117 1.74 -11.97 7.70
CA LYS A 117 1.00 -13.23 7.81
C LYS A 117 1.93 -14.42 7.64
N LEU A 118 2.92 -14.38 6.75
CA LEU A 118 3.85 -15.50 6.55
C LEU A 118 4.98 -15.55 7.59
N LEU A 119 5.55 -14.39 7.94
CA LEU A 119 6.74 -14.29 8.77
C LEU A 119 6.44 -14.29 10.28
N ALA A 120 5.25 -13.84 10.68
CA ALA A 120 4.86 -13.67 12.08
C ALA A 120 3.63 -14.52 12.46
N LEU A 121 3.40 -15.66 11.77
CA LEU A 121 2.27 -16.57 12.02
C LEU A 121 2.04 -16.87 13.50
N ASN A 122 3.11 -17.16 14.25
CA ASN A 122 3.01 -17.52 15.67
C ASN A 122 2.53 -16.34 16.54
N LYS A 123 2.84 -15.10 16.15
CA LYS A 123 2.36 -13.90 16.85
C LYS A 123 0.89 -13.65 16.53
N LEU A 124 0.46 -13.83 15.29
CA LEU A 124 -0.94 -13.66 14.87
C LEU A 124 -1.87 -14.74 15.46
N LYS A 125 -1.34 -15.89 15.88
CA LYS A 125 -2.10 -16.92 16.61
C LYS A 125 -2.26 -16.60 18.11
N ASN A 126 -1.56 -15.59 18.62
CA ASN A 126 -1.65 -15.18 20.01
C ASN A 126 -2.75 -14.12 20.17
N GLU A 127 -3.64 -14.33 21.13
CA GLU A 127 -4.70 -13.38 21.48
C GLU A 127 -4.15 -12.01 21.92
N ASN A 128 -2.89 -11.94 22.34
CA ASN A 128 -2.18 -10.72 22.75
C ASN A 128 -1.37 -10.05 21.62
N ALA A 129 -1.67 -10.31 20.36
CA ALA A 129 -0.96 -9.71 19.24
C ALA A 129 -1.04 -8.17 19.25
N VAL A 130 0.11 -7.51 19.15
CA VAL A 130 0.25 -6.04 19.14
C VAL A 130 0.70 -5.56 17.77
N LEU A 131 0.07 -4.49 17.27
CA LEU A 131 0.48 -3.77 16.06
C LEU A 131 1.08 -2.42 16.44
N THR A 132 2.27 -2.10 15.95
CA THR A 132 2.87 -0.77 16.11
C THR A 132 3.03 -0.12 14.74
N ILE A 133 2.42 1.05 14.55
CA ILE A 133 2.59 1.89 13.36
C ILE A 133 3.61 2.98 13.67
N ILE A 134 4.76 2.91 13.00
CA ILE A 134 5.85 3.90 13.09
C ILE A 134 5.79 4.78 11.85
N GLY A 135 5.37 6.02 12.03
CA GLY A 135 5.11 6.99 10.95
C GLY A 135 3.65 7.04 10.54
N CYS A 136 2.92 8.05 11.01
CA CYS A 136 1.46 8.17 10.85
C CYS A 136 1.03 8.99 9.63
N GLY A 137 1.78 8.91 8.52
CA GLY A 137 1.42 9.54 7.23
C GLY A 137 0.49 8.68 6.39
N VAL A 138 0.43 8.93 5.07
CA VAL A 138 -0.43 8.20 4.11
C VAL A 138 -0.25 6.68 4.21
N GLN A 139 1.00 6.19 4.23
CA GLN A 139 1.26 4.75 4.34
C GLN A 139 0.90 4.19 5.73
N GLY A 140 1.18 4.92 6.81
CA GLY A 140 0.83 4.48 8.16
C GLY A 140 -0.68 4.31 8.34
N ARG A 141 -1.47 5.25 7.79
CA ARG A 141 -2.93 5.15 7.73
C ARG A 141 -3.38 3.92 6.94
N ALA A 142 -2.88 3.74 5.73
CA ALA A 142 -3.26 2.59 4.90
C ALA A 142 -2.87 1.24 5.53
N HIS A 143 -1.74 1.17 6.24
CA HIS A 143 -1.35 -0.02 6.99
C HIS A 143 -2.30 -0.27 8.15
N LEU A 144 -2.67 0.76 8.91
CA LEU A 144 -3.66 0.64 9.97
C LEU A 144 -5.01 0.14 9.43
N ASP A 145 -5.49 0.71 8.32
CA ASP A 145 -6.74 0.29 7.65
C ASP A 145 -6.69 -1.20 7.29
N VAL A 146 -5.70 -1.61 6.50
CA VAL A 146 -5.60 -2.99 6.00
C VAL A 146 -5.38 -3.99 7.13
N PHE A 147 -4.51 -3.67 8.09
CA PHE A 147 -4.16 -4.61 9.16
C PHE A 147 -5.33 -4.81 10.13
N THR A 148 -6.15 -3.78 10.37
CA THR A 148 -7.32 -3.87 11.27
C THR A 148 -8.54 -4.45 10.58
N GLU A 149 -8.66 -4.30 9.26
CA GLU A 149 -9.68 -5.00 8.46
C GLU A 149 -9.39 -6.51 8.38
N LEU A 150 -8.12 -6.91 8.25
CA LEU A 150 -7.74 -8.32 8.06
C LEU A 150 -7.44 -9.09 9.35
N PHE A 151 -7.19 -8.40 10.47
CA PHE A 151 -6.84 -9.04 11.73
C PHE A 151 -7.25 -8.21 12.95
N LYS A 152 -7.74 -8.88 14.00
CA LYS A 152 -8.06 -8.25 15.28
C LYS A 152 -6.83 -8.21 16.18
N TRP A 153 -6.29 -7.01 16.37
CA TRP A 153 -5.15 -6.77 17.25
C TRP A 153 -5.63 -6.53 18.68
N ASN A 154 -4.91 -7.07 19.67
CA ASN A 154 -5.17 -6.79 21.08
C ASN A 154 -4.92 -5.32 21.39
N LYS A 155 -3.79 -4.81 20.87
CA LYS A 155 -3.36 -3.44 21.09
C LYS A 155 -2.72 -2.86 19.85
N ILE A 156 -2.96 -1.57 19.63
CA ILE A 156 -2.40 -0.82 18.52
C ILE A 156 -1.64 0.37 19.08
N TYR A 157 -0.39 0.52 18.70
CA TYR A 157 0.44 1.65 19.06
C TYR A 157 0.69 2.54 17.85
N LEU A 158 0.55 3.85 18.03
CA LEU A 158 0.90 4.84 17.03
C LEU A 158 2.07 5.69 17.51
N TRP A 159 3.09 5.79 16.66
CA TRP A 159 4.21 6.69 16.87
C TRP A 159 4.49 7.50 15.60
N SER A 160 4.89 8.75 15.75
CA SER A 160 5.31 9.60 14.65
C SER A 160 6.29 10.64 15.15
N ARG A 161 7.31 10.96 14.34
CA ARG A 161 8.26 12.05 14.64
C ARG A 161 7.54 13.39 14.87
N ASN A 162 6.48 13.65 14.09
CA ASN A 162 5.53 14.71 14.39
C ASN A 162 4.32 14.08 15.08
N MET A 163 4.17 14.34 16.38
CA MET A 163 3.13 13.74 17.22
C MET A 163 1.71 14.11 16.75
N THR A 164 1.52 15.29 16.15
CA THR A 164 0.23 15.70 15.61
C THR A 164 -0.31 14.68 14.61
N HIS A 165 0.53 14.08 13.76
CA HIS A 165 0.07 13.05 12.82
C HIS A 165 -0.45 11.79 13.53
N ALA A 166 0.14 11.40 14.68
CA ALA A 166 -0.32 10.25 15.44
C ALA A 166 -1.64 10.55 16.16
N ILE A 167 -1.78 11.76 16.71
CA ILE A 167 -3.02 12.26 17.34
C ILE A 167 -4.16 12.34 16.32
N ASP A 168 -3.90 12.93 15.14
CA ASP A 168 -4.88 13.05 14.07
C ASP A 168 -5.31 11.66 13.58
N LEU A 169 -4.35 10.75 13.43
CA LEU A 169 -4.64 9.37 13.05
C LEU A 169 -5.52 8.69 14.11
N GLN A 170 -5.12 8.71 15.39
CA GLN A 170 -5.92 8.14 16.49
C GLN A 170 -7.34 8.70 16.51
N SER A 171 -7.49 10.02 16.36
CA SER A 171 -8.78 10.71 16.38
C SER A 171 -9.72 10.18 15.29
N VAL A 172 -9.21 9.97 14.07
CA VAL A 172 -10.00 9.42 12.96
C VAL A 172 -10.51 8.00 13.24
N TYR A 173 -9.78 7.17 13.99
CA TYR A 173 -10.16 5.78 14.28
C TYR A 173 -10.81 5.58 15.65
N SER A 174 -10.86 6.60 16.50
CA SER A 174 -11.37 6.52 17.88
C SER A 174 -12.80 5.96 17.99
N SER A 175 -13.63 6.18 16.97
CA SER A 175 -15.00 5.66 16.90
C SER A 175 -15.09 4.18 16.49
N LYS A 176 -14.04 3.64 15.85
CA LYS A 176 -13.99 2.26 15.32
C LYS A 176 -13.08 1.34 16.13
N LEU A 177 -12.04 1.90 16.75
CA LEU A 177 -10.99 1.17 17.46
C LEU A 177 -10.77 1.82 18.83
N ASN A 178 -11.00 1.05 19.88
CA ASN A 178 -10.88 1.51 21.28
C ASN A 178 -9.55 1.15 21.94
N ASN A 179 -8.66 0.47 21.22
CA ASN A 179 -7.41 -0.09 21.72
C ASN A 179 -6.16 0.56 21.08
N ILE A 180 -6.31 1.78 20.58
CA ILE A 180 -5.20 2.58 20.03
C ILE A 180 -4.58 3.45 21.14
N GLU A 181 -3.28 3.29 21.36
CA GLU A 181 -2.49 4.14 22.26
C GLU A 181 -1.38 4.89 21.50
N LEU A 182 -1.10 6.10 21.95
CA LEU A 182 0.03 6.88 21.46
C LEU A 182 1.31 6.50 22.22
N LEU A 183 2.42 6.49 21.49
CA LEU A 183 3.74 6.35 22.07
C LEU A 183 4.51 7.66 21.93
N GLU A 184 5.08 8.13 23.03
CA GLU A 184 5.92 9.33 23.04
C GLU A 184 7.36 9.04 22.59
N ASN A 185 7.86 7.83 22.89
CA ASN A 185 9.19 7.37 22.56
C ASN A 185 9.15 5.93 22.05
N LEU A 186 10.05 5.57 21.13
CA LEU A 186 10.22 4.20 20.64
C LEU A 186 11.01 3.31 21.62
N ASN A 187 11.73 3.89 22.58
CA ASN A 187 12.39 3.14 23.67
C ASN A 187 11.42 2.73 24.80
N ASP A 188 10.12 2.72 24.52
CA ASP A 188 9.10 2.35 25.48
C ASP A 188 9.07 0.83 25.66
N ASN A 189 9.17 0.34 26.89
CA ASN A 189 9.17 -1.09 27.23
C ASN A 189 7.86 -1.82 26.88
N ARG A 190 6.86 -1.11 26.36
CA ARG A 190 5.62 -1.68 25.80
C ARG A 190 5.80 -2.33 24.42
N ILE A 191 6.90 -2.05 23.69
CA ILE A 191 7.21 -2.63 22.37
C ILE A 191 8.51 -3.46 22.41
#